data_AF-A0A8E2E1V1-F1
#
_entry.id   AF-A0A8E2E1V1-F1
#
_cell.length_a   1.000
_cell.length_b   1.000
_cell.length_c   1.000
_cell.angle_alpha   90.00
_cell.angle_beta   90.00
_cell.angle_gamma   90.00
#
_symmetry.space_group_name_H-M   'P 1'
#
loop_
_entity.id
_entity.type
_entity.pdbx_description
1 polymer ?
#
loop_
_entity_poly.entity_id
_entity_poly.type
_entity_poly.pdbx_seq_one_letter_code
_entity_poly.pdbx_strand_id
1 'polypeptide(L)'
;MALRSRGKVLQPRVRGTMSLHTALRRYTPHLEFFILLSTISAIVGIPTQANYAAASSYMDVFASFLNSLGLPAISFNIGMVLDVG
;
A
#
# COMPACT_ATOMS: atom_id res chain seq x y z
N MET A 1 22.61 8.37 1.46
CA MET A 1 21.17 7.99 1.63
C MET A 1 21.06 7.02 2.81
N ALA A 2 20.86 7.54 4.02
CA ALA A 2 21.05 6.78 5.26
C ALA A 2 19.92 5.78 5.54
N LEU A 3 20.29 4.56 5.97
CA LEU A 3 19.39 3.45 6.34
C LEU A 3 18.24 3.86 7.30
N ARG A 4 18.43 4.92 8.09
CA ARG A 4 17.44 5.46 9.04
C ARG A 4 16.19 6.07 8.40
N SER A 5 16.26 6.60 7.17
CA SER A 5 15.07 7.21 6.53
C SER A 5 14.10 6.18 5.93
N ARG A 6 14.59 4.95 5.64
CA ARG A 6 13.78 3.85 5.07
C ARG A 6 12.63 3.45 5.99
N GLY A 7 12.92 3.32 7.28
CA GLY A 7 11.94 2.91 8.29
C GLY A 7 10.77 3.90 8.43
N LYS A 8 10.98 5.19 8.15
CA LYS A 8 9.93 6.21 8.32
C LYS A 8 8.84 6.20 7.24
N VAL A 9 9.10 5.63 6.07
CA VAL A 9 8.13 5.56 4.96
C VAL A 9 7.62 4.15 4.77
N LEU A 10 8.54 3.18 4.72
CA LEU A 10 8.20 1.80 4.42
C LEU A 10 7.47 1.10 5.57
N GLN A 11 8.02 1.14 6.79
CA GLN A 11 7.42 0.42 7.92
C GLN A 11 6.00 0.86 8.25
N PRO A 12 5.65 2.17 8.37
CA PRO A 12 4.30 2.54 8.76
C PRO A 12 3.28 2.13 7.70
N ARG A 13 3.63 2.14 6.41
CA ARG A 13 2.74 1.65 5.35
C ARG A 13 2.54 0.14 5.44
N VAL A 14 3.62 -0.63 5.49
CA VAL A 14 3.57 -2.11 5.60
C VAL A 14 2.81 -2.56 6.85
N ARG A 15 3.21 -2.04 8.02
CA ARG A 15 2.58 -2.39 9.30
C ARG A 15 1.16 -1.86 9.38
N GLY A 16 0.91 -0.65 8.89
CA GLY A 16 -0.40 -0.02 8.90
C GLY A 16 -1.42 -0.84 8.09
N THR A 17 -1.09 -1.23 6.87
CA THR A 17 -1.99 -2.03 6.02
C THR A 17 -2.25 -3.41 6.61
N MET A 18 -1.24 -4.07 7.18
CA MET A 18 -1.40 -5.40 7.78
C MET A 18 -2.23 -5.33 9.08
N SER A 19 -1.98 -4.33 9.93
CA SER A 19 -2.76 -4.10 11.14
C SER A 19 -4.21 -3.75 10.81
N LEU A 20 -4.44 -2.89 9.80
CA LEU A 20 -5.78 -2.51 9.37
C LEU A 20 -6.55 -3.72 8.84
N HIS A 21 -5.93 -4.52 7.97
CA HIS A 21 -6.54 -5.76 7.49
C HIS A 21 -6.92 -6.70 8.65
N THR A 22 -6.01 -6.90 9.61
CA THR A 22 -6.25 -7.76 10.79
C THR A 22 -7.41 -7.24 11.64
N ALA A 23 -7.48 -5.93 11.87
CA ALA A 23 -8.56 -5.31 12.61
C ALA A 23 -9.91 -5.42 11.87
N LEU A 24 -9.92 -5.11 10.57
CA LEU A 24 -11.14 -5.20 9.74
C LEU A 24 -11.67 -6.62 9.69
N ARG A 25 -10.80 -7.63 9.58
CA ARG A 25 -11.21 -9.03 9.68
C ARG A 25 -11.90 -9.40 10.99
N ARG A 26 -11.57 -8.72 12.08
CA ARG A 26 -12.15 -8.97 13.41
C ARG A 26 -13.45 -8.21 13.63
N TYR A 27 -13.52 -6.96 13.18
CA TYR A 27 -14.62 -6.05 13.51
C TYR A 27 -15.61 -5.82 12.36
N THR A 28 -15.26 -6.22 11.13
CA THR A 28 -16.08 -6.00 9.92
C THR A 28 -16.00 -7.23 9.00
N PRO A 29 -16.62 -8.37 9.40
CA PRO A 29 -16.52 -9.63 8.66
C PRO A 29 -17.15 -9.60 7.26
N HIS A 30 -18.01 -8.61 6.97
CA HIS A 30 -18.66 -8.42 5.67
C HIS A 30 -18.16 -7.16 4.95
N LEU A 31 -16.86 -6.87 5.05
CA LEU A 31 -16.25 -5.74 4.36
C LEU A 31 -16.43 -5.90 2.84
N GLU A 32 -17.06 -4.93 2.18
CA GLU A 32 -17.28 -4.97 0.72
C GLU A 32 -16.06 -4.44 -0.05
N PHE A 33 -15.37 -3.43 0.48
CA PHE A 33 -14.25 -2.78 -0.19
C PHE A 33 -13.07 -2.54 0.74
N PHE A 34 -11.88 -2.89 0.27
CA PHE A 34 -10.61 -2.53 0.90
C PHE A 34 -9.67 -1.95 -0.16
N ILE A 35 -9.58 -0.62 -0.20
CA ILE A 35 -8.82 0.08 -1.26
C ILE A 35 -7.50 0.60 -0.66
N LEU A 36 -6.40 0.18 -1.26
CA LEU A 36 -5.05 0.64 -0.95
C LEU A 36 -4.60 1.66 -2.00
N LEU A 37 -4.20 2.84 -1.54
CA LEU A 37 -3.71 3.89 -2.43
C LEU A 37 -2.21 3.70 -2.67
N SER A 38 -1.89 3.18 -3.84
CA SER A 38 -0.54 3.02 -4.37
C SER A 38 -0.22 4.18 -5.32
N THR A 39 0.92 4.08 -6.00
CA THR A 39 1.41 5.13 -6.92
C THR A 39 2.00 4.51 -8.17
N ILE A 40 1.97 5.25 -9.27
CA ILE A 40 2.66 4.87 -10.51
C ILE A 40 4.18 4.68 -10.32
N SER A 41 4.79 5.36 -9.34
CA SER A 41 6.23 5.20 -9.05
C SER A 41 6.61 3.80 -8.58
N ALA A 42 5.65 2.98 -8.15
CA ALA A 42 5.83 1.55 -7.87
C ALA A 42 6.15 0.72 -9.12
N ILE A 43 5.74 1.18 -10.30
CA ILE A 43 5.86 0.48 -11.57
C ILE A 43 7.03 1.03 -12.39
N VAL A 44 7.03 2.34 -12.62
CA VAL A 44 8.02 2.98 -13.53
C VAL A 44 9.33 3.35 -12.82
N GLY A 45 9.30 3.44 -11.48
CA GLY A 45 10.41 3.96 -10.69
C GLY A 45 10.60 5.46 -10.89
N ILE A 46 10.81 6.19 -9.81
CA ILE A 46 11.18 7.61 -9.87
C ILE A 46 12.49 7.78 -9.09
N PRO A 47 13.51 8.45 -9.67
CA PRO A 47 14.76 8.73 -8.97
C PRO A 47 14.51 9.31 -7.58
N THR A 48 15.30 8.88 -6.60
CA THR A 48 15.21 9.25 -5.16
C THR A 48 13.98 8.71 -4.40
N GLN A 49 12.98 8.14 -5.06
CA GLN A 49 11.75 7.64 -4.43
C GLN A 49 11.72 6.13 -4.16
N ALA A 50 12.88 5.46 -4.13
CA ALA A 50 12.96 4.00 -3.98
C ALA A 50 12.21 3.45 -2.75
N ASN A 51 12.24 4.17 -1.62
CA ASN A 51 11.52 3.75 -0.40
C ASN A 51 9.99 3.86 -0.55
N TYR A 52 9.53 4.86 -1.30
CA TYR A 52 8.11 5.10 -1.55
C TYR A 52 7.56 4.12 -2.57
N ALA A 53 8.32 3.87 -3.64
CA ALA A 53 8.05 2.82 -4.62
C ALA A 53 7.96 1.45 -3.94
N ALA A 54 8.94 1.07 -3.13
CA ALA A 54 8.94 -0.21 -2.42
C ALA A 54 7.72 -0.39 -1.49
N ALA A 55 7.33 0.67 -0.77
CA ALA A 55 6.15 0.63 0.09
C ALA A 55 4.85 0.47 -0.70
N SER A 56 4.80 1.04 -1.91
CA SER A 56 3.64 1.02 -2.78
C SER A 56 3.53 -0.31 -3.53
N SER A 57 4.65 -0.84 -4.02
CA SER A 57 4.73 -2.21 -4.56
C SER A 57 4.31 -3.27 -3.53
N TYR A 58 4.64 -3.06 -2.24
CA TYR A 58 4.13 -3.94 -1.18
C TYR A 58 2.60 -3.92 -1.10
N MET A 59 1.96 -2.75 -1.20
CA MET A 59 0.50 -2.65 -1.19
C MET A 59 -0.14 -3.31 -2.42
N ASP A 60 0.50 -3.18 -3.59
CA ASP A 60 0.05 -3.83 -4.83
C ASP A 60 0.04 -5.36 -4.68
N VAL A 61 1.15 -5.92 -4.19
CA VAL A 61 1.26 -7.36 -3.95
C VAL A 61 0.36 -7.82 -2.80
N PHE A 62 0.20 -7.00 -1.75
CA PHE A 62 -0.67 -7.34 -0.62
C PHE A 62 -2.14 -7.41 -1.05
N ALA A 63 -2.61 -6.48 -1.88
CA ALA A 63 -3.94 -6.58 -2.46
C ALA A 63 -4.10 -7.84 -3.31
N SER A 64 -3.11 -8.17 -4.16
CA SER A 64 -3.11 -9.41 -4.94
C SER A 64 -3.15 -10.67 -4.04
N PHE A 65 -2.38 -10.68 -2.96
CA PHE A 65 -2.38 -11.75 -1.97
C PHE A 65 -3.75 -11.90 -1.30
N LEU A 66 -4.40 -10.82 -0.87
CA LEU A 66 -5.74 -10.88 -0.29
C LEU A 66 -6.78 -11.41 -1.29
N ASN A 67 -6.73 -10.97 -2.54
CA ASN A 67 -7.60 -11.51 -3.59
C ASN A 67 -7.38 -13.01 -3.81
N SER A 68 -6.14 -13.50 -3.71
CA SER A 68 -5.83 -14.93 -3.80
C SER A 68 -6.45 -15.76 -2.67
N LEU A 69 -6.77 -15.12 -1.54
CA LEU A 69 -7.49 -15.71 -0.40
C LEU A 69 -9.01 -15.50 -0.49
N GLY A 70 -9.52 -14.95 -1.60
CA GLY A 70 -10.94 -14.61 -1.77
C GLY A 70 -11.40 -13.40 -0.95
N LEU A 71 -10.45 -12.60 -0.44
CA LEU A 71 -10.75 -11.41 0.36
C LEU A 71 -10.77 -10.16 -0.55
N PRO A 72 -11.78 -9.28 -0.40
CA PRO A 72 -11.89 -8.10 -1.24
C PRO A 72 -10.75 -7.13 -0.94
N ALA A 73 -9.91 -6.84 -1.95
CA ALA A 73 -8.87 -5.82 -1.86
C ALA A 73 -8.54 -5.28 -3.25
N ILE A 74 -8.34 -3.97 -3.38
CA ILE A 74 -7.90 -3.32 -4.61
C ILE A 74 -6.73 -2.42 -4.29
N SER A 75 -5.66 -2.50 -5.08
CA SER A 75 -4.62 -1.47 -5.08
C SER A 75 -4.84 -0.53 -6.25
N PHE A 76 -4.79 0.77 -6.00
CA PHE A 76 -4.98 1.79 -7.02
C PHE A 76 -3.71 2.63 -7.17
N ASN A 77 -3.00 2.46 -8.28
CA ASN A 77 -1.77 3.19 -8.57
C ASN A 77 -2.09 4.61 -9.05
N ILE A 78 -2.11 5.57 -8.13
CA ILE A 78 -2.39 6.97 -8.44
C ILE A 78 -1.18 7.62 -9.14
N GLY A 79 -1.48 8.36 -10.21
CA GLY A 79 -0.52 9.23 -10.89
C GLY A 79 -0.24 10.52 -10.13
N MET A 80 0.11 11.59 -10.86
CA MET A 80 0.24 12.91 -10.25
C MET A 80 -1.15 13.47 -9.93
N VAL A 81 -1.35 13.92 -8.69
CA VAL A 81 -2.55 14.65 -8.28
C VAL A 81 -2.25 16.15 -8.40
N LEU A 82 -3.05 16.88 -9.18
CA LEU A 82 -2.75 18.25 -9.59
C LEU A 82 -3.44 19.33 -8.75
N ASP A 83 -4.48 18.94 -8.01
CA ASP A 83 -5.25 19.87 -7.17
C ASP A 83 -4.83 19.68 -5.70
N VAL A 84 -5.55 18.87 -4.94
CA VAL A 84 -5.26 18.62 -3.51
C VAL A 84 -4.53 17.28 -3.32
N GLY A 85 -3.38 17.29 -2.63
CA GLY A 85 -2.55 16.11 -2.34
C GLY A 85 -1.86 16.15 -0.99
#